data_AF-S2Z384-F1
#
_entry.id   AF-S2Z384-F1
#
_cell.length_a   1.000
_cell.length_b   1.000
_cell.length_c   1.000
_cell.angle_alpha   90.00
_cell.angle_beta   90.00
_cell.angle_gamma   90.00
#
_symmetry.space_group_name_H-M   'P 1'
#
loop_
_entity.id
_entity.type
_entity.pdbx_description
1 polymer ?
#
loop_
_entity_poly.entity_id
_entity_poly.type
_entity_poly.pdbx_seq_one_letter_code
_entity_poly.pdbx_strand_id
1 'polypeptide(L)'
;MLKHRDALEFDLLMMGLDLWDWWRTPPGRRLSTRRVLLIAEHLDRFGSHFWSEILDRDPMSHEQIILGGIFYALTESEHPLMTMREDARRERLREEKKARIRAAEKRRQAFFKAEGL
;
A
#
# COMPACT_ATOMS: atom_id res chain seq x y z
N MET A 1 -3.32 17.89 -3.82
CA MET A 1 -4.09 16.71 -3.36
C MET A 1 -3.38 16.14 -2.14
N LEU A 2 -4.09 15.79 -1.07
CA LEU A 2 -3.46 15.25 0.15
C LEU A 2 -2.86 13.87 -0.18
N LYS A 3 -1.57 13.65 0.09
CA LYS A 3 -0.91 12.35 -0.15
C LYS A 3 -1.52 11.31 0.79
N HIS A 4 -1.79 10.10 0.30
CA HIS A 4 -2.45 9.01 1.05
C HIS A 4 -3.85 9.35 1.59
N ARG A 5 -4.54 10.31 0.95
CA ARG A 5 -5.92 10.69 1.29
C ARG A 5 -6.83 9.48 1.43
N ASP A 6 -6.83 8.60 0.44
CA ASP A 6 -7.79 7.50 0.35
C ASP A 6 -7.60 6.48 1.48
N ALA A 7 -6.36 6.28 1.92
CA ALA A 7 -6.04 5.42 3.06
C ALA A 7 -6.49 6.04 4.39
N LEU A 8 -6.32 7.36 4.56
CA LEU A 8 -6.87 8.08 5.70
C LEU A 8 -8.40 8.10 5.72
N GLU A 9 -9.02 8.26 4.55
CA GLU A 9 -10.48 8.23 4.39
C GLU A 9 -11.04 6.86 4.78
N PHE A 10 -10.38 5.77 4.40
CA PHE A 10 -10.74 4.42 4.83
C PHE A 10 -10.70 4.25 6.36
N ASP A 11 -9.59 4.64 6.99
CA ASP A 11 -9.46 4.53 8.45
C ASP A 11 -10.50 5.37 9.20
N LEU A 12 -10.81 6.58 8.70
CA LEU A 12 -11.84 7.44 9.28
C LEU A 12 -13.24 6.84 9.12
N LEU A 13 -13.56 6.26 7.95
CA LEU A 13 -14.85 5.62 7.72
C LEU A 13 -15.06 4.43 8.66
N MET A 14 -14.02 3.67 8.98
CA MET A 14 -14.07 2.60 9.99
C MET A 14 -14.40 3.12 11.40
N MET A 15 -14.09 4.39 11.68
CA MET A 15 -14.47 5.09 12.91
C MET A 15 -15.83 5.79 12.83
N GLY A 16 -16.56 5.65 11.71
CA GLY A 16 -17.82 6.35 11.45
C GLY A 16 -17.65 7.84 11.14
N LEU A 17 -16.46 8.25 10.71
CA LEU A 17 -16.11 9.62 10.38
C LEU A 17 -15.96 9.76 8.86
N ASP A 18 -16.53 10.81 8.28
CA ASP A 18 -16.36 11.11 6.86
C ASP A 18 -15.28 12.20 6.70
N LEU A 19 -14.26 11.93 5.86
CA LEU A 19 -13.23 12.93 5.55
C LEU A 19 -13.82 14.13 4.80
N TRP A 20 -14.95 13.98 4.08
CA TRP A 20 -15.63 15.10 3.43
C TRP A 20 -16.24 16.10 4.41
N ASP A 21 -16.57 15.66 5.64
CA ASP A 21 -17.03 16.56 6.70
C ASP A 21 -15.96 17.61 7.05
N TRP A 22 -14.68 17.29 6.84
CA TRP A 22 -13.56 18.21 7.04
C TRP A 22 -13.57 19.40 6.07
N TRP A 23 -14.05 19.20 4.84
CA TRP A 23 -14.02 20.21 3.78
C TRP A 23 -15.31 21.02 3.64
N ARG A 24 -16.47 20.42 3.97
CA ARG A 24 -17.79 21.02 3.70
C ARG A 24 -18.44 21.72 4.89
N THR A 25 -17.93 21.50 6.10
CA THR A 25 -18.65 21.93 7.31
C THR A 25 -18.13 23.28 7.84
N PRO A 26 -19.01 24.20 8.28
CA PRO A 26 -18.60 25.42 8.99
C PRO A 26 -17.74 25.11 10.23
N PRO A 27 -16.85 26.02 10.65
CA PRO A 27 -16.01 25.81 11.83
C PRO A 27 -16.87 25.50 13.07
N GLY A 28 -16.73 24.29 13.61
CA GLY A 28 -17.38 23.89 14.86
C GLY A 28 -18.16 22.57 14.87
N ARG A 29 -18.33 21.85 13.75
CA ARG A 29 -18.96 20.51 13.76
C ARG A 29 -18.11 19.41 13.11
N ARG A 30 -18.07 18.27 13.82
CA ARG A 30 -17.44 16.96 13.54
C ARG A 30 -15.93 16.91 13.27
N LEU A 31 -15.41 17.29 12.11
CA LEU A 31 -13.98 17.16 11.77
C LEU A 31 -13.31 18.51 11.49
N SER A 32 -12.50 19.03 12.42
CA SER A 32 -11.60 20.16 12.15
C SER A 32 -10.21 19.65 11.75
N THR A 33 -9.38 20.48 11.11
CA THR A 33 -7.98 20.12 10.80
C THR A 33 -7.23 19.63 12.02
N ARG A 34 -7.41 20.27 13.18
CA ARG A 34 -6.82 19.82 14.45
C ARG A 34 -7.27 18.42 14.84
N ARG A 35 -8.56 18.10 14.67
CA ARG A 35 -9.09 16.75 14.97
C ARG A 35 -8.55 15.71 14.00
N VAL A 36 -8.48 16.02 12.71
CA VAL A 36 -7.89 15.13 11.70
C VAL A 36 -6.44 14.81 12.04
N LEU A 37 -5.64 15.83 12.40
CA LEU A 37 -4.25 15.64 12.80
C LEU A 37 -4.13 14.77 14.06
N LEU A 38 -4.95 15.03 15.09
CA LEU A 38 -4.95 14.23 16.32
C LEU A 38 -5.35 12.79 16.05
N ILE A 39 -6.35 12.55 15.20
CA ILE A 39 -6.76 11.20 14.82
C ILE A 39 -5.61 10.51 14.09
N ALA A 40 -5.06 11.13 13.04
CA ALA A 40 -3.97 10.56 12.25
C ALA A 40 -2.74 10.22 13.11
N GLU A 41 -2.38 11.07 14.07
CA GLU A 41 -1.30 10.84 15.02
C GLU A 41 -1.53 9.62 15.93
N HIS A 42 -2.78 9.34 16.27
CA HIS A 42 -3.18 8.27 17.21
C HIS A 42 -3.77 7.03 16.52
N LEU A 43 -3.81 7.00 15.19
CA LEU A 43 -4.13 5.78 14.44
C LEU A 43 -3.14 4.69 14.82
N ASP A 44 -3.63 3.45 14.98
CA ASP A 44 -2.76 2.31 15.25
C ASP A 44 -1.73 2.20 14.13
N ARG A 45 -0.46 2.35 14.50
CA ARG A 45 0.63 2.42 13.53
C ARG A 45 0.70 1.16 12.67
N PHE A 46 0.27 0.01 13.20
CA PHE A 46 0.37 -1.31 12.57
C PHE A 46 -0.89 -1.73 11.81
N GLY A 47 -2.07 -1.50 12.37
CA GLY A 47 -3.35 -1.85 11.74
C GLY A 47 -3.91 -0.80 10.79
N SER A 48 -3.52 0.47 10.91
CA SER A 48 -4.03 1.58 10.08
C SER A 48 -3.60 1.45 8.63
N HIS A 49 -4.55 1.64 7.71
CA HIS A 49 -4.25 1.71 6.28
C HIS A 49 -3.39 2.95 5.96
N PHE A 50 -3.66 4.08 6.61
CA PHE A 50 -2.88 5.31 6.46
C PHE A 50 -1.41 5.12 6.82
N TRP A 51 -1.11 4.55 8.01
CA TRP A 51 0.28 4.30 8.41
C TRP A 51 0.94 3.20 7.59
N SER A 52 0.19 2.19 7.16
CA SER A 52 0.70 1.14 6.27
C SER A 52 1.14 1.69 4.91
N GLU A 53 0.39 2.65 4.35
CA GLU A 53 0.81 3.35 3.13
C GLU A 53 2.03 4.24 3.33
N ILE A 54 2.17 4.88 4.50
CA ILE A 54 3.35 5.71 4.82
C ILE A 54 4.60 4.84 5.01
N LEU A 55 4.45 3.68 5.64
CA LEU A 55 5.54 2.77 5.99
C LEU A 55 5.82 1.72 4.89
N ASP A 56 5.08 1.77 3.78
CA ASP A 56 5.12 0.81 2.66
C ASP A 56 5.01 -0.66 3.12
N ARG A 57 4.03 -0.92 3.99
CA ARG A 57 3.74 -2.26 4.51
C ARG A 57 2.26 -2.62 4.38
N ASP A 58 1.94 -3.88 4.66
CA ASP A 58 0.56 -4.31 4.79
C ASP A 58 0.00 -3.95 6.19
N PRO A 59 -1.27 -3.50 6.28
CA PRO A 59 -1.94 -3.35 7.57
C PRO A 59 -2.12 -4.73 8.19
N MET A 60 -1.61 -4.89 9.40
CA MET A 60 -1.66 -6.14 10.14
C MET A 60 -2.17 -5.89 11.55
N SER A 61 -3.00 -6.80 12.02
CA SER A 61 -3.38 -6.84 13.43
C SER A 61 -2.15 -7.12 14.31
N HIS A 62 -2.24 -6.68 15.56
CA HIS A 62 -1.20 -6.96 16.56
C HIS A 62 -0.95 -8.48 16.69
N GLU A 63 -2.00 -9.29 16.67
CA GLU A 63 -1.90 -10.76 16.72
C GLU A 63 -1.11 -11.32 15.55
N GLN A 64 -1.36 -10.86 14.32
CA GLN A 64 -0.61 -11.29 13.14
C GLN A 64 0.88 -10.93 13.25
N ILE A 65 1.21 -9.78 13.85
CA ILE A 65 2.60 -9.38 14.06
C ILE A 65 3.30 -10.30 15.05
N ILE A 66 2.65 -10.59 16.18
CA ILE A 66 3.18 -11.51 17.18
C ILE A 66 3.37 -12.90 16.57
N LEU A 67 2.35 -13.42 15.89
CA LEU A 67 2.39 -14.74 15.26
C LEU A 67 3.48 -14.83 14.19
N GLY A 68 3.66 -13.79 13.37
CA GLY A 68 4.74 -13.73 12.39
C GLY A 68 6.12 -13.69 13.05
N GLY A 69 6.27 -13.00 14.19
CA GLY A 69 7.52 -12.99 14.97
C GLY A 69 7.82 -14.36 15.58
N ILE A 70 6.82 -15.05 16.12
CA ILE A 70 6.96 -16.42 16.63
C ILE A 70 7.36 -17.37 15.49
N PHE A 71 6.71 -17.26 14.33
CA PHE A 71 7.06 -18.05 13.16
C PHE A 71 8.52 -17.85 12.74
N TYR A 72 8.98 -16.60 12.67
CA TYR A 72 10.36 -16.28 12.36
C TYR A 72 11.33 -16.89 13.39
N ALA A 73 11.02 -16.76 14.68
CA ALA A 73 11.86 -17.33 15.74
C ALA A 73 11.98 -18.86 15.67
N LEU A 74 10.95 -19.55 15.14
CA LEU A 74 10.93 -21.00 15.01
C LEU A 74 11.57 -21.51 13.71
N THR A 75 11.49 -20.74 12.63
CA THR A 75 11.86 -21.19 11.27
C THR A 75 13.05 -20.45 10.67
N GLU A 76 13.53 -19.40 11.34
CA GLU A 76 14.54 -18.44 10.84
C GLU A 76 14.16 -17.81 9.48
N SER A 77 12.88 -17.88 9.11
CA SER A 77 12.35 -17.39 7.84
C SER A 77 11.15 -16.47 8.10
N GLU A 78 11.04 -15.38 7.33
CA GLU A 78 9.90 -14.47 7.46
C GLU A 78 8.59 -15.16 7.07
N HIS A 79 7.52 -14.90 7.81
CA HIS A 79 6.21 -15.46 7.48
C HIS A 79 5.71 -14.82 6.16
N PRO A 80 5.12 -15.58 5.22
CA PRO A 80 4.69 -15.03 3.93
C PRO A 80 3.76 -13.83 4.02
N LEU A 81 2.90 -13.78 5.04
CA LEU A 81 2.03 -12.61 5.30
C LEU A 81 2.82 -11.32 5.57
N MET A 82 4.05 -11.41 6.09
CA MET A 82 4.91 -10.25 6.35
C MET A 82 5.54 -9.69 5.08
N THR A 83 5.71 -10.52 4.04
CA THR A 83 6.38 -10.16 2.78
C THR A 83 5.43 -9.96 1.61
N MET A 84 4.12 -10.21 1.78
CA MET A 84 3.13 -10.21 0.69
C MET A 84 3.20 -8.98 -0.22
N ARG A 85 3.19 -7.76 0.32
CA ARG A 85 3.29 -6.52 -0.48
C ARG A 85 4.60 -6.43 -1.25
N GLU A 86 5.71 -6.79 -0.62
CA GLU A 86 7.02 -6.75 -1.27
C GLU A 86 7.12 -7.80 -2.38
N ASP A 87 6.64 -9.02 -2.12
CA ASP A 87 6.60 -10.10 -3.09
C ASP A 87 5.72 -9.76 -4.28
N ALA A 88 4.53 -9.20 -4.04
CA ALA A 88 3.65 -8.71 -5.09
C ALA A 88 4.31 -7.60 -5.93
N ARG A 89 5.03 -6.67 -5.29
CA ARG A 89 5.78 -5.62 -5.98
C ARG A 89 6.92 -6.21 -6.82
N ARG A 90 7.69 -7.14 -6.27
CA ARG A 90 8.78 -7.84 -6.98
C ARG A 90 8.24 -8.60 -8.18
N GLU A 91 7.10 -9.28 -8.05
CA GLU A 91 6.52 -10.04 -9.15
C GLU A 91 6.01 -9.12 -10.27
N ARG A 92 5.33 -8.02 -9.94
CA ARG A 92 4.94 -6.99 -10.94
C ARG A 92 6.15 -6.45 -11.70
N LEU A 93 7.25 -6.13 -11.01
CA LEU A 93 8.48 -5.65 -11.65
C LEU A 93 9.10 -6.71 -12.59
N ARG A 94 9.04 -7.99 -12.21
CA ARG A 94 9.50 -9.09 -13.07
C ARG A 94 8.63 -9.22 -14.30
N GLU A 95 7.31 -9.16 -14.15
CA GLU A 95 6.35 -9.21 -15.26
C GLU A 95 6.54 -8.05 -16.24
N GLU A 96 6.68 -6.83 -15.72
CA GLU A 96 6.97 -5.64 -16.54
C GLU A 96 8.28 -5.79 -17.32
N LYS A 97 9.34 -6.29 -16.67
CA LYS A 97 10.63 -6.53 -17.31
C LYS A 97 10.51 -7.58 -18.42
N LYS A 98 9.83 -8.70 -18.14
CA LYS A 98 9.55 -9.74 -19.15
C LYS A 98 8.75 -9.18 -20.33
N ALA A 99 7.75 -8.35 -20.06
CA ALA A 99 6.94 -7.70 -21.10
C ALA A 99 7.78 -6.77 -21.98
N ARG A 100 8.68 -5.97 -21.40
CA ARG A 100 9.59 -5.09 -22.15
C ARG A 100 10.54 -5.89 -23.04
N ILE A 101 11.10 -6.99 -22.55
CA ILE A 101 11.99 -7.87 -23.33
C ILE A 101 11.23 -8.46 -24.52
N ARG A 102 10.05 -9.04 -24.29
CA ARG A 102 9.20 -9.60 -25.35
C ARG A 102 8.81 -8.54 -26.40
N ALA A 103 8.52 -7.32 -25.97
CA ALA A 103 8.23 -6.22 -26.89
C ALA A 103 9.45 -5.85 -27.75
N ALA A 104 10.65 -5.81 -27.15
CA ALA A 104 11.89 -5.53 -27.87
C ALA A 104 12.28 -6.66 -28.84
N GLU A 105 12.08 -7.93 -28.47
CA GLU A 105 12.26 -9.08 -29.35
C GLU A 105 11.31 -9.04 -30.54
N LYS A 106 10.01 -8.77 -30.31
CA LYS A 106 9.04 -8.59 -31.39
C LYS A 106 9.44 -7.49 -32.37
N ARG A 107 9.93 -6.35 -31.85
CA ARG A 107 10.44 -5.25 -32.69
C ARG A 107 11.66 -5.67 -33.51
N ARG A 108 12.60 -6.39 -32.89
CA ARG A 108 13.79 -6.93 -33.59
C ARG A 108 13.39 -7.91 -34.69
N GLN A 109 12.51 -8.87 -34.40
CA GLN A 109 12.02 -9.82 -35.40
C GLN A 109 11.28 -9.13 -36.55
N ALA A 110 10.47 -8.11 -36.26
CA ALA A 110 9.80 -7.32 -37.29
C ALA A 110 10.80 -6.54 -38.16
N PHE A 111 11.87 -6.01 -37.57
CA PHE A 111 12.94 -5.33 -38.29
C PHE A 111 13.70 -6.29 -39.23
N PHE A 112 14.16 -7.44 -38.74
CA PHE A 112 14.84 -8.45 -39.57
C PHE A 112 13.94 -8.94 -40.71
N LYS A 113 12.67 -9.21 -40.43
CA LYS A 113 11.68 -9.61 -41.44
C LYS A 113 11.42 -8.52 -42.49
N ALA A 114 11.53 -7.24 -42.12
CA ALA A 114 11.35 -6.11 -43.04
C ALA A 114 12.61 -5.87 -43.91
N GLU A 115 13.81 -6.15 -43.39
CA GLU A 115 15.08 -6.04 -44.13
C GLU A 115 15.40 -7.27 -45.00
N GLY A 116 14.61 -8.34 -44.92
CA GLY A 116 14.77 -9.51 -45.81
C GLY A 116 15.97 -10.40 -45.47
N LEU A 117 16.37 -10.45 -44.20
CA LEU A 117 17.28 -11.44 -43.60
C LEU A 117 16.50 -12.39 -42.70
#